data_AF-A0A849QVJ6-F1
#
_entry.id   AF-A0A849QVJ6-F1
#
_cell.length_a   1.000
_cell.length_b   1.000
_cell.length_c   1.000
_cell.angle_alpha   90.00
_cell.angle_beta   90.00
_cell.angle_gamma   90.00
#
_symmetry.space_group_name_H-M   'P 1'
#
loop_
_entity.id
_entity.type
_entity.pdbx_description
1 polymer ?
#
loop_
_entity_poly.entity_id
_entity_poly.type
_entity_poly.pdbx_seq_one_letter_code
_entity_poly.pdbx_strand_id
1 'polypeptide(L)'
;MKLWKNEDARVPLALIGVLFVLISTATSLHLSQMDARMASSMAKNTDINAADTALLYARADLARIVNYAGMEALKQMGETPVIALDPNSQYNPGGDTPDVAEFNRNWAKGMMTHTMNQYIESNYMYDRYQYRGYAVNVEPITSWNTTDIIPIYMALDRDLDP
;
A
#
# COMPACT_ATOMS: atom_id res chain seq x y z
N MET A 1 -8.10 -79.27 14.70
CA MET A 1 -8.60 -78.20 13.81
C MET A 1 -10.09 -77.98 14.09
N LYS A 2 -10.43 -77.23 15.14
CA LYS A 2 -11.80 -76.84 15.50
C LYS A 2 -11.74 -75.44 16.12
N LEU A 3 -11.60 -74.43 15.28
CA LEU A 3 -11.59 -73.01 15.69
C LEU A 3 -12.61 -72.17 14.89
N TRP A 4 -13.39 -72.80 14.01
CA TRP A 4 -14.27 -72.11 13.05
C TRP A 4 -15.70 -72.67 13.01
N LYS A 5 -16.20 -73.21 14.13
CA LYS A 5 -17.62 -73.56 14.27
C LYS A 5 -18.12 -73.07 15.62
N ASN A 6 -18.34 -71.76 15.70
CA ASN A 6 -19.18 -71.17 16.73
C ASN A 6 -20.23 -70.32 16.00
N GLU A 7 -21.46 -70.83 15.93
CA GLU A 7 -22.56 -70.23 15.14
C GLU A 7 -23.40 -69.22 15.94
N ASP A 8 -23.05 -68.99 17.21
CA ASP A 8 -23.81 -68.15 18.16
C ASP A 8 -23.52 -66.64 18.03
N ALA A 9 -22.61 -66.24 17.14
CA ALA A 9 -22.22 -64.84 16.93
C ALA A 9 -22.64 -64.29 15.54
N ARG A 10 -23.82 -64.66 15.05
CA ARG A 10 -24.37 -64.10 13.79
C ARG A 10 -24.96 -62.72 14.06
N VAL A 11 -24.18 -61.67 13.82
CA VAL A 11 -24.69 -60.29 13.82
C VAL A 11 -25.54 -60.08 12.56
N PRO A 12 -26.82 -59.70 12.67
CA PRO A 12 -27.65 -59.40 11.51
C PRO A 12 -27.01 -58.29 10.67
N LEU A 13 -27.02 -58.45 9.34
CA LEU A 13 -26.47 -57.46 8.41
C LEU A 13 -27.06 -56.05 8.62
N ALA A 14 -28.34 -55.99 9.03
CA ALA A 14 -29.02 -54.74 9.38
C ALA A 14 -28.38 -54.00 10.57
N LEU A 15 -27.90 -54.71 11.59
CA LEU A 15 -27.23 -54.13 12.76
C LEU A 15 -25.89 -53.49 12.37
N ILE A 16 -25.15 -54.15 11.47
CA ILE A 16 -23.92 -53.61 10.89
C ILE A 16 -24.23 -52.34 10.07
N GLY A 17 -25.30 -52.37 9.26
CA GLY A 17 -25.74 -51.21 8.49
C GLY A 17 -26.09 -49.99 9.36
N VAL A 18 -26.85 -50.18 10.44
CA VAL A 18 -27.20 -49.11 11.39
C VAL A 18 -25.96 -48.53 12.07
N LEU A 19 -25.01 -49.38 12.47
CA LEU A 19 -23.73 -48.94 13.04
C LEU A 19 -22.96 -48.05 12.05
N PHE A 20 -22.88 -48.46 10.77
CA PHE A 20 -22.23 -47.68 9.72
C PHE A 20 -22.90 -46.32 9.49
N VAL A 21 -24.24 -46.25 9.54
CA VAL A 21 -24.97 -44.97 9.41
C VAL A 21 -24.65 -44.05 10.58
N LEU A 22 -24.57 -44.56 11.81
CA LEU A 22 -24.24 -43.76 12.99
C LEU A 22 -22.79 -43.22 12.96
N ILE A 23 -21.82 -44.07 12.60
CA ILE A 23 -20.42 -43.66 12.45
C ILE A 23 -20.28 -42.63 11.32
N SER A 24 -20.97 -42.84 10.19
CA SER A 24 -21.00 -41.90 9.07
C SER A 24 -21.57 -40.54 9.49
N THR A 25 -22.67 -40.55 10.23
CA THR A 25 -23.31 -39.31 10.74
C THR A 25 -22.38 -38.56 11.69
N ALA A 26 -21.74 -39.26 12.63
CA ALA A 26 -20.77 -38.65 13.55
C ALA A 26 -19.55 -38.07 12.81
N THR A 27 -19.05 -38.78 11.80
CA THR A 27 -17.93 -38.33 10.96
C THR A 27 -18.33 -37.10 10.14
N SER A 28 -19.54 -37.08 9.59
CA SER A 28 -20.07 -35.97 8.80
C SER A 28 -20.28 -34.72 9.65
N LEU A 29 -20.73 -34.86 10.90
CA LEU A 29 -20.79 -33.74 11.85
C LEU A 29 -19.40 -33.19 12.18
N HIS A 30 -18.41 -34.06 12.39
CA HIS A 30 -17.03 -33.64 12.64
C HIS A 30 -16.42 -32.90 11.44
N LEU A 31 -16.63 -33.42 10.24
CA LEU A 31 -16.15 -32.82 8.99
C LEU A 31 -16.84 -31.48 8.75
N SER A 32 -18.16 -31.39 8.96
CA SER A 32 -18.92 -30.14 8.84
C SER A 32 -18.44 -29.06 9.82
N GLN A 33 -18.09 -29.43 11.06
CA GLN A 33 -17.50 -28.50 12.00
C GLN A 33 -16.09 -28.06 11.59
N MET A 34 -15.29 -28.94 11.00
CA MET A 34 -13.99 -28.59 10.43
C MET A 34 -14.14 -27.62 9.25
N ASP A 35 -15.08 -27.87 8.33
CA ASP A 35 -15.36 -26.99 7.20
C ASP A 35 -15.86 -25.62 7.67
N ALA A 36 -16.74 -25.58 8.68
CA ALA A 36 -17.20 -24.33 9.28
C ALA A 36 -16.05 -23.56 9.95
N ARG A 37 -15.16 -24.26 10.68
CA ARG A 37 -13.97 -23.66 11.28
C ARG A 37 -12.98 -23.18 10.22
N MET A 38 -12.77 -23.95 9.16
CA MET A 38 -11.91 -23.59 8.03
C MET A 38 -12.46 -22.39 7.26
N ALA A 39 -13.77 -22.33 7.00
CA ALA A 39 -14.42 -21.17 6.41
C ALA A 39 -14.25 -19.92 7.31
N SER A 40 -14.44 -20.07 8.63
CA SER A 40 -14.23 -18.98 9.58
C SER A 40 -12.77 -18.54 9.70
N SER A 41 -11.82 -19.48 9.59
CA SER A 41 -10.40 -19.19 9.67
C SER A 41 -9.86 -18.62 8.36
N MET A 42 -10.39 -19.02 7.21
CA MET A 42 -10.11 -18.40 5.90
C MET A 42 -10.66 -16.98 5.84
N ALA A 43 -11.87 -16.74 6.36
CA ALA A 43 -12.43 -15.39 6.52
C ALA A 43 -11.59 -14.52 7.47
N LYS A 44 -11.00 -15.11 8.52
CA LYS A 44 -10.04 -14.41 9.40
C LYS A 44 -8.65 -14.25 8.79
N ASN A 45 -8.17 -15.19 7.98
CA ASN A 45 -6.83 -15.16 7.38
C ASN A 45 -6.74 -14.26 6.14
N THR A 46 -7.86 -13.78 5.61
CA THR A 46 -7.88 -12.66 4.66
C THR A 46 -7.56 -11.30 5.29
N ASP A 47 -7.42 -11.24 6.63
CA ASP A 47 -6.78 -10.13 7.36
C ASP A 47 -5.24 -10.27 7.28
N ILE A 48 -4.67 -10.33 6.07
CA ILE A 48 -3.38 -9.65 5.88
C ILE A 48 -3.69 -8.21 6.28
N ASN A 49 -3.17 -7.80 7.45
CA ASN A 49 -3.62 -6.64 8.21
C ASN A 49 -4.16 -5.55 7.27
N ALA A 50 -5.49 -5.44 7.18
CA ALA A 50 -6.12 -4.63 6.15
C ALA A 50 -5.68 -3.16 6.25
N ALA A 51 -5.32 -2.72 7.47
CA ALA A 51 -4.66 -1.45 7.72
C ALA A 51 -3.26 -1.36 7.06
N ASP A 52 -2.42 -2.39 7.20
CA ASP A 52 -1.09 -2.42 6.57
C ASP A 52 -1.20 -2.43 5.04
N THR A 53 -2.22 -3.11 4.50
CA THR A 53 -2.48 -3.12 3.05
C THR A 53 -2.99 -1.76 2.56
N ALA A 54 -3.90 -1.14 3.31
CA ALA A 54 -4.38 0.23 3.04
C ALA A 54 -3.21 1.23 3.04
N LEU A 55 -2.32 1.13 4.04
CA LEU A 55 -1.14 1.97 4.14
C LEU A 55 -0.14 1.71 3.02
N LEU A 56 0.05 0.45 2.62
CA LEU A 56 0.94 0.08 1.51
C LEU A 56 0.47 0.70 0.18
N TYR A 57 -0.83 0.61 -0.12
CA TYR A 57 -1.39 1.21 -1.32
C TYR A 57 -1.34 2.74 -1.27
N ALA A 58 -1.68 3.35 -0.14
CA ALA A 58 -1.54 4.79 0.04
C ALA A 58 -0.08 5.24 -0.15
N ARG A 59 0.90 4.52 0.41
CA ARG A 59 2.33 4.83 0.24
C ARG A 59 2.77 4.74 -1.22
N ALA A 60 2.37 3.69 -1.94
CA ALA A 60 2.74 3.52 -3.34
C ALA A 60 2.16 4.62 -4.23
N ASP A 61 0.92 5.03 -3.95
CA ASP A 61 0.26 6.13 -4.64
C ASP A 61 0.93 7.47 -4.32
N LEU A 62 1.12 7.81 -3.03
CA LEU A 62 1.85 9.00 -2.58
C LEU A 62 3.25 9.11 -3.18
N ALA A 63 4.00 8.01 -3.26
CA ALA A 63 5.31 7.99 -3.91
C ALA A 63 5.22 8.36 -5.41
N ARG A 64 4.16 7.92 -6.11
CA ARG A 64 3.91 8.30 -7.49
C ARG A 64 3.60 9.79 -7.63
N ILE A 65 2.78 10.35 -6.73
CA ILE A 65 2.45 11.77 -6.73
C ILE A 65 3.69 12.62 -6.47
N VAL A 66 4.55 12.23 -5.52
CA VAL A 66 5.84 12.90 -5.28
C VAL A 66 6.66 12.98 -6.58
N ASN A 67 6.77 11.86 -7.31
CA ASN A 67 7.52 11.83 -8.56
C ASN A 67 6.90 12.72 -9.64
N TYR A 68 5.57 12.68 -9.83
CA TYR A 68 4.91 13.53 -10.83
C TYR A 68 4.95 15.02 -10.46
N ALA A 69 4.69 15.36 -9.20
CA ALA A 69 4.76 16.73 -8.72
C ALA A 69 6.18 17.29 -8.83
N GLY A 70 7.21 16.49 -8.51
CA GLY A 70 8.60 16.87 -8.68
C GLY A 70 8.97 17.06 -10.16
N MET A 71 8.59 16.12 -11.03
CA MET A 71 8.85 16.23 -12.47
C MET A 71 8.18 17.46 -13.09
N GLU A 72 6.92 17.74 -12.73
CA GLU A 72 6.20 18.92 -13.22
C GLU A 72 6.86 20.22 -12.72
N ALA A 73 7.23 20.28 -11.43
CA ALA A 73 7.92 21.45 -10.88
C ALA A 73 9.27 21.70 -11.55
N LEU A 74 10.05 20.65 -11.83
CA LEU A 74 11.33 20.75 -12.52
C LEU A 74 11.16 21.14 -13.99
N LYS A 75 10.13 20.62 -14.67
CA LYS A 75 9.78 21.02 -16.03
C LYS A 75 9.43 22.51 -16.07
N GLN A 76 8.56 22.98 -15.18
CA GLN A 76 8.18 24.39 -15.09
C GLN A 76 9.39 25.29 -14.80
N MET A 77 10.31 24.84 -13.93
CA MET A 77 11.57 25.52 -13.65
C MET A 77 12.47 25.62 -14.90
N GLY A 78 12.48 24.58 -15.74
CA GLY A 78 13.23 24.58 -17.01
C GLY A 78 12.59 25.44 -18.10
N GLU A 79 11.26 25.48 -18.18
CA GLU A 79 10.51 26.27 -19.17
C GLU A 79 10.49 27.77 -18.83
N THR A 80 10.36 28.10 -17.55
CA THR A 80 10.21 29.48 -17.06
C THR A 80 11.12 29.74 -15.86
N PRO A 81 12.45 29.71 -16.03
CA PRO A 81 13.36 29.96 -14.92
C PRO A 81 13.23 31.39 -14.42
N VAL A 82 13.33 31.57 -13.10
CA VAL A 82 13.45 32.87 -12.48
C VAL A 82 14.83 33.42 -12.80
N ILE A 83 14.88 34.54 -13.51
CA ILE A 83 16.13 35.22 -13.92
C ILE A 83 16.42 36.49 -13.11
N ALA A 84 15.41 37.00 -12.40
CA ALA A 84 15.51 38.16 -11.54
C ALA A 84 14.94 37.81 -10.18
N LEU A 85 15.71 38.10 -9.13
CA LEU A 85 15.31 37.78 -7.76
C LEU A 85 14.29 38.81 -7.27
N ASP A 86 13.21 38.32 -6.69
CA ASP A 86 12.29 39.14 -5.91
C ASP A 86 12.74 39.11 -4.43
N PRO A 87 13.20 40.23 -3.85
CA PRO A 87 13.63 40.30 -2.46
C PRO A 87 12.54 39.90 -1.47
N ASN A 88 11.27 40.10 -1.81
CA ASN A 88 10.12 39.83 -0.93
C ASN A 88 9.52 38.43 -1.12
N SER A 89 10.03 37.66 -2.07
CA SER A 89 9.56 36.29 -2.30
C SER A 89 9.94 35.41 -1.13
N GLN A 90 8.99 34.57 -0.69
CA GLN A 90 9.24 33.52 0.29
C GLN A 90 10.29 32.49 -0.15
N TYR A 91 10.60 32.41 -1.45
CA TYR A 91 11.60 31.49 -2.01
C TYR A 91 13.00 32.11 -2.09
N ASN A 92 13.14 33.38 -1.69
CA ASN A 92 14.42 34.06 -1.66
C ASN A 92 15.35 33.37 -0.66
N PRO A 93 16.53 32.87 -1.08
CA PRO A 93 17.49 32.23 -0.17
C PRO A 93 18.09 33.21 0.85
N GLY A 94 17.95 34.52 0.64
CA GLY A 94 18.54 35.55 1.49
C GLY A 94 20.06 35.66 1.32
N GLY A 95 20.70 36.40 2.21
CA GLY A 95 22.15 36.69 2.16
C GLY A 95 22.50 37.97 1.40
N ASP A 96 23.77 38.36 1.47
CA ASP A 96 24.30 39.59 0.85
C ASP A 96 24.32 39.52 -0.68
N THR A 97 24.48 38.30 -1.23
CA THR A 97 24.45 38.00 -2.67
C THR A 97 23.61 36.73 -2.92
N PRO A 98 22.28 36.85 -3.00
CA PRO A 98 21.40 35.70 -3.16
C PRO A 98 21.62 34.97 -4.50
N ASP A 99 21.68 33.63 -4.45
CA ASP A 99 21.89 32.77 -5.63
C ASP A 99 20.56 32.52 -6.37
N VAL A 100 20.54 32.85 -7.67
CA VAL A 100 19.41 32.62 -8.58
C VAL A 100 19.13 31.12 -8.74
N ALA A 101 20.15 30.27 -8.74
CA ALA A 101 19.96 28.83 -8.85
C ALA A 101 19.29 28.26 -7.58
N GLU A 102 19.66 28.76 -6.41
CA GLU A 102 19.01 28.41 -5.15
C GLU A 102 17.56 28.91 -5.07
N PHE A 103 17.28 30.13 -5.53
CA PHE A 103 15.91 30.63 -5.64
C PHE A 103 15.04 29.70 -6.50
N ASN A 104 15.53 29.31 -7.68
CA ASN A 104 14.80 28.40 -8.58
C ASN A 104 14.55 27.03 -7.94
N ARG A 105 15.52 26.50 -7.17
CA ARG A 105 15.32 25.27 -6.39
C ARG A 105 14.24 25.44 -5.32
N ASN A 106 14.26 26.54 -4.57
CA ASN A 106 13.24 26.83 -3.56
C ASN A 106 11.85 26.99 -4.17
N TRP A 107 11.77 27.68 -5.31
CA TRP A 107 10.53 27.84 -6.06
C TRP A 107 10.00 26.49 -6.57
N ALA A 108 10.86 25.60 -7.08
CA ALA A 108 10.49 24.25 -7.48
C ALA A 108 9.97 23.41 -6.29
N LYS A 109 10.61 23.51 -5.12
CA LYS A 109 10.11 22.88 -3.88
C LYS A 109 8.72 23.40 -3.50
N GLY A 110 8.47 24.70 -3.66
CA GLY A 110 7.16 25.33 -3.46
C GLY A 110 6.08 24.77 -4.39
N MET A 111 6.38 24.71 -5.69
CA MET A 111 5.47 24.14 -6.70
C MET A 111 5.16 22.67 -6.43
N MET A 112 6.17 21.86 -6.14
CA MET A 112 6.00 20.45 -5.80
C MET A 112 5.07 20.29 -4.58
N THR A 113 5.32 21.07 -3.52
CA THR A 113 4.51 21.05 -2.29
C THR A 113 3.06 21.44 -2.57
N HIS A 114 2.83 22.47 -3.38
CA HIS A 114 1.49 22.90 -3.78
C HIS A 114 0.71 21.77 -4.49
N THR A 115 1.32 21.16 -5.50
CA THR A 115 0.71 20.06 -6.26
C THR A 115 0.43 18.83 -5.39
N MET A 116 1.36 18.48 -4.49
CA MET A 116 1.15 17.38 -3.54
C MET A 116 -0.02 17.66 -2.59
N ASN A 117 -0.10 18.87 -2.03
CA ASN A 117 -1.18 19.23 -1.12
C ASN A 117 -2.55 19.19 -1.80
N GLN A 118 -2.66 19.66 -3.04
CA GLN A 118 -3.91 19.52 -3.80
C GLN A 118 -4.37 18.06 -3.89
N TYR A 119 -3.43 17.13 -4.13
CA TYR A 119 -3.76 15.71 -4.20
C TYR A 119 -4.13 15.12 -2.83
N ILE A 120 -3.39 15.48 -1.78
CA ILE A 120 -3.65 15.04 -0.40
C ILE A 120 -5.04 15.48 0.03
N GLU A 121 -5.36 16.76 -0.17
CA GLU A 121 -6.66 17.34 0.16
C GLU A 121 -7.80 16.68 -0.63
N SER A 122 -7.57 16.32 -1.89
CA SER A 122 -8.60 15.69 -2.71
C SER A 122 -8.86 14.23 -2.35
N ASN A 123 -7.83 13.46 -1.99
CA ASN A 123 -7.92 11.99 -1.90
C ASN A 123 -7.72 11.41 -0.50
N TYR A 124 -6.94 12.07 0.36
CA TYR A 124 -6.48 11.52 1.63
C TYR A 124 -6.95 12.32 2.85
N MET A 125 -7.76 13.36 2.70
CA MET A 125 -8.39 14.04 3.84
C MET A 125 -9.82 13.54 4.05
N TYR A 126 -10.30 13.66 5.29
CA TYR A 126 -11.70 13.40 5.68
C TYR A 126 -12.17 11.98 5.35
N ASP A 127 -11.33 10.98 5.62
CA ASP A 127 -11.60 9.56 5.39
C ASP A 127 -11.99 9.23 3.94
N ARG A 128 -11.51 10.00 2.96
CA ARG A 128 -11.82 9.75 1.54
C ARG A 128 -11.15 8.49 1.00
N TYR A 129 -9.92 8.20 1.43
CA TYR A 129 -9.23 6.97 1.07
C TYR A 129 -9.62 5.86 2.05
N GLN A 130 -10.46 4.92 1.61
CA GLN A 130 -10.92 3.80 2.44
C GLN A 130 -10.58 2.45 1.82
N TYR A 131 -10.16 1.51 2.67
CA TYR A 131 -9.93 0.12 2.30
C TYR A 131 -10.38 -0.80 3.42
N ARG A 132 -11.38 -1.65 3.12
CA ARG A 132 -11.90 -2.70 4.03
C ARG A 132 -12.21 -2.20 5.45
N GLY A 133 -12.83 -1.03 5.57
CA GLY A 133 -13.24 -0.44 6.85
C GLY A 133 -12.17 0.39 7.56
N TYR A 134 -10.97 0.51 6.98
CA TYR A 134 -9.94 1.44 7.43
C TYR A 134 -9.89 2.66 6.51
N ALA A 135 -9.63 3.83 7.09
CA ALA A 135 -9.34 5.04 6.34
C ALA A 135 -7.88 5.46 6.54
N VAL A 136 -7.24 5.94 5.47
CA VAL A 136 -5.90 6.54 5.56
C VAL A 136 -6.05 8.03 5.41
N ASN A 137 -5.74 8.76 6.49
CA ASN A 137 -5.67 10.21 6.45
C ASN A 137 -4.23 10.69 6.36
N VAL A 138 -3.98 11.66 5.48
CA VAL A 138 -2.67 12.29 5.31
C VAL A 138 -2.83 13.78 5.54
N GLU A 139 -1.95 14.34 6.37
CA GLU A 139 -1.93 15.77 6.63
C GLU A 139 -1.21 16.51 5.50
N PRO A 140 -1.73 17.67 5.04
CA PRO A 140 -1.04 18.51 4.08
C PRO A 140 0.32 18.98 4.61
N ILE A 141 1.27 19.14 3.70
CA ILE A 141 2.61 19.66 4.02
C ILE A 141 2.49 21.15 4.31
N THR A 142 2.94 21.57 5.50
CA THR A 142 2.77 22.95 5.97
C THR A 142 3.84 23.91 5.44
N SER A 143 5.00 23.40 5.03
CA SER A 143 6.12 24.22 4.58
C SER A 143 6.87 23.57 3.42
N TRP A 144 7.22 24.36 2.41
CA TRP A 144 7.95 23.89 1.23
C TRP A 144 9.41 23.54 1.54
N ASN A 145 9.98 24.11 2.61
CA ASN A 145 11.39 23.95 2.95
C ASN A 145 11.73 22.57 3.57
N THR A 146 10.72 21.77 3.92
CA THR A 146 10.93 20.40 4.46
C THR A 146 11.22 19.38 3.36
N THR A 147 11.08 19.78 2.10
CA THR A 147 11.26 18.91 0.93
C THR A 147 12.69 19.05 0.40
N ASP A 148 13.38 17.92 0.20
CA ASP A 148 14.71 17.90 -0.40
C ASP A 148 14.67 17.37 -1.83
N ILE A 149 15.31 18.11 -2.74
CA ILE A 149 15.54 17.69 -4.12
C ILE A 149 16.99 17.20 -4.18
N ILE A 150 17.16 15.88 -4.33
CA ILE A 150 18.48 15.26 -4.45
C ILE A 150 18.79 15.13 -5.95
N PRO A 151 19.73 15.91 -6.51
CA PRO A 151 20.14 15.74 -7.89
C PRO A 151 20.84 14.40 -8.07
N ILE A 152 20.34 13.59 -9.02
CA ILE A 152 21.06 12.39 -9.47
C ILE A 152 21.87 12.79 -10.69
N TYR A 153 23.18 12.93 -10.51
CA TYR A 153 24.10 13.15 -11.61
C TYR A 153 24.35 11.81 -12.32
N MET A 154 23.73 11.63 -13.50
CA MET A 154 24.13 10.56 -14.42
C MET A 154 25.19 11.13 -15.36
N ALA A 155 26.44 10.71 -15.19
CA ALA A 155 27.45 10.91 -16.22
C ALA A 155 27.10 9.99 -17.40
N LEU A 156 26.73 10.59 -18.54
CA LEU A 156 26.57 9.86 -19.79
C LEU A 156 27.98 9.63 -20.34
N ASP A 157 28.63 8.55 -19.89
CA ASP A 157 29.89 8.11 -20.48
C ASP A 157 29.57 7.53 -21.87
N ARG A 158 29.86 8.30 -22.91
CA ARG A 158 29.62 7.91 -24.29
C ARG A 158 30.97 7.64 -24.93
N ASP A 159 31.37 6.37 -24.92
CA ASP A 159 32.53 5.93 -25.68
C ASP A 159 32.21 6.11 -27.17
N LEU A 160 32.86 7.10 -27.78
CA LEU A 160 32.78 7.35 -29.21
C LEU A 160 33.90 6.52 -29.85
N ASP A 161 33.58 5.29 -30.24
CA ASP A 161 34.46 4.49 -31.10
C ASP A 161 34.53 5.20 -32.48
N PRO A 162 35.72 5.60 -32.95
CA PRO A 162 35.91 6.44 -34.14
C PRO A 162 35.52 5.79 -35.48
#